data_AF-A0A353PK15-F1
#
_entry.id   AF-A0A353PK15-F1
#
_cell.length_a   1.000
_cell.length_b   1.000
_cell.length_c   1.000
_cell.angle_alpha   90.00
_cell.angle_beta   90.00
_cell.angle_gamma   90.00
#
_symmetry.space_group_name_H-M   'P 1'
#
loop_
_entity.id
_entity.type
_entity.pdbx_description
1 polymer ?
#
loop_
_entity_poly.entity_id
_entity_poly.type
_entity_poly.pdbx_seq_one_letter_code
_entity_poly.pdbx_strand_id
1 'polypeptide(L)'
;KGPSEEEIQAIIEELKKHKKQRKIGISLGFLLHRNYMIHMVLSLIINFIISAVVFGLAIGVNQPLVYLNVPGYITAILLLTLIENFVKLLLFKYFTRIMIVSMGLLSVFVQIIILFAIDMSLAEGFGFIQTEHLFVFAFSFSILRVILSSYLRRWLYNEHITFINRR
;
A
#
# COMPACT_ATOMS: atom_id res chain seq x y z
N LYS A 1 25.02 1.82 -37.37
CA LYS A 1 23.64 1.93 -37.87
C LYS A 1 22.81 2.49 -36.73
N GLY A 2 22.29 3.72 -36.88
CA GLY A 2 21.35 4.26 -35.90
C GLY A 2 20.02 3.50 -35.99
N PRO A 3 19.22 3.49 -34.91
CA PRO A 3 17.91 2.86 -34.92
C PRO A 3 17.02 3.48 -36.01
N SER A 4 16.17 2.66 -36.63
CA SER A 4 15.27 3.12 -37.69
C SER A 4 14.17 4.03 -37.12
N GLU A 5 13.55 4.86 -37.96
CA GLU A 5 12.45 5.73 -37.52
C GLU A 5 11.26 4.94 -36.94
N GLU A 6 11.05 3.71 -37.43
CA GLU A 6 10.04 2.78 -36.91
C GLU A 6 10.37 2.28 -35.50
N GLU A 7 11.65 1.96 -35.22
CA GLU A 7 12.10 1.59 -33.88
C GLU A 7 11.97 2.78 -32.92
N ILE A 8 12.28 4.00 -33.37
CA ILE A 8 12.14 5.22 -32.57
C ILE A 8 10.67 5.49 -32.26
N GLN A 9 9.76 5.32 -33.22
CA GLN A 9 8.32 5.48 -32.99
C GLN A 9 7.77 4.41 -32.05
N ALA A 10 8.18 3.15 -32.19
CA ALA A 10 7.79 2.07 -31.30
C ALA A 10 8.23 2.34 -29.86
N ILE A 11 9.47 2.79 -29.66
CA ILE A 11 9.99 3.19 -28.34
C ILE A 11 9.20 4.38 -27.78
N ILE A 12 8.86 5.38 -28.59
CA ILE A 12 8.05 6.53 -28.16
C ILE A 12 6.63 6.10 -27.75
N GLU A 13 6.01 5.18 -28.49
CA GLU A 13 4.68 4.66 -28.17
C GLU A 13 4.68 3.84 -26.88
N GLU A 14 5.69 3.00 -26.67
CA GLU A 14 5.90 2.28 -25.41
C GLU A 14 6.06 3.28 -24.26
N LEU A 15 6.95 4.27 -24.41
CA LEU A 15 7.18 5.31 -23.40
C LEU A 15 5.89 6.08 -23.08
N LYS A 16 5.04 6.38 -24.07
CA LYS A 16 3.72 7.02 -23.87
C LYS A 16 2.77 6.11 -23.10
N LYS A 17 2.70 4.81 -23.41
CA LYS A 17 1.88 3.81 -22.69
C LYS A 17 2.31 3.68 -21.23
N HIS A 18 3.62 3.58 -20.97
CA HIS A 18 4.19 3.55 -19.62
C HIS A 18 3.88 4.84 -18.83
N LYS A 19 3.99 6.01 -19.46
CA LYS A 19 3.66 7.30 -18.83
C LYS A 19 2.17 7.40 -18.48
N LYS A 20 1.28 6.84 -19.30
CA LYS A 20 -0.17 6.79 -19.06
C LYS A 20 -0.51 5.85 -17.89
N GLN A 21 0.05 4.64 -17.83
CA GLN A 21 -0.13 3.71 -16.71
C GLN A 21 0.36 4.30 -15.37
N ARG A 22 1.50 4.99 -15.37
CA ARG A 22 2.07 5.62 -14.16
C ARG A 22 1.20 6.79 -13.65
N LYS A 23 0.57 7.54 -14.55
CA LYS A 23 -0.43 8.56 -14.18
C LYS A 23 -1.69 7.92 -13.57
N ILE A 24 -2.12 6.77 -14.09
CA ILE A 24 -3.29 6.05 -13.58
C ILE A 24 -3.07 5.57 -12.13
N GLY A 25 -1.90 5.00 -11.81
CA GLY A 25 -1.59 4.54 -10.44
C GLY A 25 -1.55 5.66 -9.38
N ILE A 26 -1.13 6.86 -9.77
CA ILE A 26 -1.18 8.05 -8.92
C ILE A 26 -2.62 8.58 -8.82
N SER A 27 -3.37 8.63 -9.94
CA SER A 27 -4.76 9.10 -9.95
C SER A 27 -5.75 8.18 -9.23
N LEU A 28 -5.46 6.88 -9.16
CA LEU A 28 -6.28 5.89 -8.44
C LEU A 28 -5.94 5.79 -6.94
N GLY A 29 -5.02 6.62 -6.43
CA GLY A 29 -4.69 6.66 -5.00
C GLY A 29 -3.88 5.45 -4.50
N PHE A 30 -3.19 4.73 -5.38
CA PHE A 30 -2.33 3.60 -5.00
C PHE A 30 -0.92 4.04 -4.59
N LEU A 31 -0.39 5.06 -5.27
CA LEU A 31 0.89 5.68 -4.91
C LEU A 31 0.65 6.96 -4.11
N LEU A 32 1.42 7.15 -3.04
CA LEU A 32 1.38 8.38 -2.23
C LEU A 32 2.27 9.48 -2.81
N HIS A 33 3.29 9.11 -3.60
CA HIS A 33 4.24 10.02 -4.20
C HIS A 33 4.74 9.51 -5.55
N ARG A 34 5.21 10.41 -6.43
CA ARG A 34 5.71 10.05 -7.77
C ARG A 34 7.04 9.30 -7.73
N ASN A 35 7.93 9.69 -6.81
CA ASN A 35 9.14 8.94 -6.49
C ASN A 35 8.77 7.71 -5.65
N TYR A 36 9.11 6.53 -6.17
CA TYR A 36 8.78 5.25 -5.53
C TYR A 36 9.46 5.08 -4.17
N MET A 37 10.69 5.57 -3.98
CA MET A 37 11.37 5.48 -2.69
C MET A 37 10.65 6.30 -1.62
N ILE A 38 10.23 7.51 -1.96
CA ILE A 38 9.44 8.36 -1.06
C ILE A 38 8.09 7.71 -0.76
N HIS A 39 7.44 7.12 -1.77
CA HIS A 39 6.21 6.35 -1.56
C HIS A 39 6.42 5.19 -0.58
N MET A 40 7.49 4.39 -0.74
CA MET A 40 7.80 3.27 0.14
C MET A 40 7.99 3.72 1.59
N VAL A 41 8.76 4.78 1.81
CA VAL A 41 9.00 5.34 3.16
C VAL A 41 7.70 5.85 3.77
N LEU A 42 6.89 6.62 3.02
CA LEU A 42 5.60 7.10 3.49
C LEU A 42 4.64 5.95 3.81
N SER A 43 4.57 4.93 2.94
CA SER A 43 3.76 3.73 3.17
C SER A 43 4.20 3.00 4.44
N LEU A 44 5.50 2.87 4.67
CA LEU A 44 6.03 2.24 5.87
C LEU A 44 5.63 2.99 7.15
N ILE A 45 5.83 4.31 7.16
CA ILE A 45 5.46 5.17 8.30
C ILE A 45 3.95 5.08 8.59
N ILE A 46 3.13 5.18 7.55
CA ILE A 46 1.67 5.06 7.66
C ILE A 46 1.28 3.70 8.24
N ASN A 47 1.91 2.62 7.77
CA ASN A 47 1.63 1.27 8.25
C ASN A 47 2.01 1.09 9.72
N PHE A 48 3.14 1.66 10.16
CA PHE A 48 3.50 1.70 11.57
C PHE A 48 2.46 2.46 12.40
N ILE A 49 2.09 3.68 12.00
CA ILE A 49 1.12 4.50 12.73
C ILE A 49 -0.22 3.76 12.84
N ILE A 50 -0.76 3.26 11.73
CA ILE A 50 -2.08 2.64 11.74
C ILE A 50 -2.08 1.34 12.52
N SER A 51 -1.06 0.49 12.35
CA SER A 51 -0.99 -0.76 13.11
C SER A 51 -0.88 -0.50 14.61
N ALA A 52 -0.07 0.48 15.03
CA ALA A 52 0.03 0.88 16.43
C ALA A 52 -1.32 1.37 16.98
N VAL A 53 -2.07 2.16 16.19
CA VAL A 53 -3.41 2.61 16.56
C VAL A 53 -4.38 1.43 16.70
N VAL A 54 -4.42 0.52 15.71
CA VAL A 54 -5.34 -0.63 15.74
C VAL A 54 -5.02 -1.56 16.92
N PHE A 55 -3.76 -1.90 17.14
CA PHE A 55 -3.35 -2.73 18.27
C PHE A 55 -3.59 -2.02 19.61
N GLY A 56 -3.28 -0.73 19.71
CA GLY A 56 -3.50 0.06 20.92
C GLY A 56 -4.97 0.18 21.29
N LEU A 57 -5.85 0.42 20.31
CA LEU A 57 -7.30 0.44 20.53
C LEU A 57 -7.83 -0.92 20.99
N ALA A 58 -7.36 -2.00 20.36
CA ALA A 58 -7.77 -3.35 20.69
C ALA A 58 -7.35 -3.76 22.12
N ILE A 59 -6.13 -3.40 22.53
CA ILE A 59 -5.66 -3.57 23.91
C ILE A 59 -6.52 -2.72 24.87
N GLY A 60 -6.82 -1.47 24.50
CA GLY A 60 -7.62 -0.55 25.31
C GLY A 60 -9.06 -1.02 25.57
N VAL A 61 -9.64 -1.82 24.68
CA VAL A 61 -10.97 -2.45 24.87
C VAL A 61 -10.89 -3.88 25.43
N ASN A 62 -9.73 -4.29 25.95
CA ASN A 62 -9.46 -5.63 26.49
C ASN A 62 -9.68 -6.78 25.48
N GLN A 63 -9.46 -6.53 24.19
CA GLN A 63 -9.54 -7.52 23.12
C GLN A 63 -8.24 -7.52 22.29
N PRO A 64 -7.11 -7.99 22.85
CA PRO A 64 -5.84 -7.98 22.13
C PRO A 64 -5.93 -8.86 20.87
N LEU A 65 -5.57 -8.29 19.71
CA LEU A 65 -5.64 -9.01 18.43
C LEU A 65 -4.47 -9.96 18.22
N VAL A 66 -3.30 -9.58 18.73
CA VAL A 66 -2.02 -10.26 18.48
C VAL A 66 -1.22 -10.38 19.78
N TYR A 67 -0.42 -11.43 19.87
CA TYR A 67 0.73 -11.51 20.76
C TYR A 67 1.89 -10.80 20.08
N LEU A 68 2.50 -9.81 20.75
CA LEU A 68 3.52 -8.99 20.12
C LEU A 68 4.66 -8.66 21.09
N ASN A 69 5.89 -8.79 20.62
CA ASN A 69 7.06 -8.14 21.19
C ASN A 69 7.55 -7.05 20.21
N VAL A 70 8.40 -6.13 20.70
CA VAL A 70 8.86 -4.99 19.88
C VAL A 70 9.58 -5.45 18.60
N PRO A 71 10.52 -6.42 18.63
CA PRO A 71 11.20 -6.88 17.41
C PRO A 71 10.26 -7.54 16.40
N GLY A 72 9.32 -8.37 16.87
CA GLY A 72 8.33 -9.04 16.04
C GLY A 72 7.36 -8.06 15.40
N TYR A 73 6.89 -7.06 16.15
CA TYR A 73 6.08 -5.97 15.61
C TYR A 73 6.81 -5.21 14.48
N ILE A 74 8.06 -4.79 14.71
CA ILE A 74 8.84 -4.07 13.70
C ILE A 74 9.02 -4.92 12.44
N THR A 75 9.35 -6.20 12.63
CA THR A 75 9.58 -7.14 11.52
C THR A 75 8.29 -7.40 10.73
N ALA A 76 7.18 -7.63 11.42
CA ALA A 76 5.88 -7.87 10.80
C ALA A 76 5.43 -6.68 9.94
N ILE A 77 5.56 -5.45 10.45
CA ILE A 77 5.16 -4.25 9.70
C ILE A 77 6.10 -3.98 8.52
N LEU A 78 7.40 -4.25 8.65
CA LEU A 78 8.34 -4.18 7.53
C LEU A 78 7.97 -5.18 6.43
N LEU A 79 7.78 -6.45 6.78
CA LEU A 79 7.38 -7.50 5.84
C LEU A 79 6.05 -7.18 5.17
N LEU A 80 5.05 -6.79 5.96
CA LEU A 80 3.73 -6.37 5.47
C LEU A 80 3.89 -5.28 4.41
N THR A 81 4.65 -4.23 4.72
CA THR A 81 4.84 -3.10 3.81
C THR A 81 5.57 -3.52 2.53
N LEU A 82 6.65 -4.31 2.64
CA LEU A 82 7.43 -4.73 1.48
C LEU A 82 6.62 -5.65 0.56
N ILE A 83 6.01 -6.69 1.12
CA ILE A 83 5.22 -7.67 0.37
C ILE A 83 4.00 -6.98 -0.25
N GLU A 84 3.29 -6.15 0.52
CA GLU A 84 2.10 -5.46 0.02
C GLU A 84 2.43 -4.54 -1.17
N ASN A 85 3.50 -3.74 -1.09
CA ASN A 85 3.87 -2.86 -2.20
C ASN A 85 4.31 -3.66 -3.43
N PHE A 86 5.05 -4.76 -3.24
CA PHE A 86 5.44 -5.65 -4.32
C PHE A 86 4.23 -6.30 -5.00
N VAL A 87 3.32 -6.89 -4.23
CA VAL A 87 2.12 -7.54 -4.75
C VAL A 87 1.22 -6.51 -5.43
N LYS A 88 1.03 -5.32 -4.86
CA LYS A 88 0.26 -4.23 -5.50
C LYS A 88 0.85 -3.82 -6.86
N LEU A 89 2.18 -3.76 -6.97
CA LEU A 89 2.84 -3.47 -8.25
C LEU A 89 2.54 -4.56 -9.28
N LEU A 90 2.62 -5.83 -8.89
CA LEU A 90 2.28 -6.96 -9.76
C LEU A 90 0.79 -6.92 -10.17
N LEU A 91 -0.11 -6.73 -9.22
CA LEU A 91 -1.55 -6.64 -9.49
C LEU A 91 -1.88 -5.48 -10.41
N PHE A 92 -1.21 -4.34 -10.25
CA PHE A 92 -1.42 -3.21 -11.15
C PHE A 92 -0.88 -3.50 -12.56
N LYS A 93 0.26 -4.18 -12.69
CA LYS A 93 0.87 -4.51 -13.98
C LYS A 93 0.04 -5.53 -14.77
N TYR A 94 -0.49 -6.55 -14.11
CA TYR A 94 -1.14 -7.69 -14.77
C TYR A 94 -2.68 -7.67 -14.67
N PHE A 95 -3.25 -7.06 -13.63
CA PHE A 95 -4.68 -7.15 -13.29
C PHE A 95 -5.36 -5.79 -13.06
N THR A 96 -4.91 -4.72 -13.74
CA THR A 96 -5.42 -3.35 -13.53
C THR A 96 -6.95 -3.25 -13.62
N ARG A 97 -7.56 -3.90 -14.62
CA ARG A 97 -9.03 -3.86 -14.82
C ARG A 97 -9.78 -4.47 -13.64
N ILE A 98 -9.31 -5.61 -13.14
CA ILE A 98 -9.93 -6.30 -12.01
C ILE A 98 -9.82 -5.44 -10.75
N MET A 99 -8.66 -4.83 -10.52
CA MET A 99 -8.45 -3.92 -9.40
C MET A 99 -9.45 -2.77 -9.40
N ILE A 100 -9.68 -2.12 -10.55
CA ILE A 100 -10.63 -1.00 -10.67
C ILE A 100 -12.06 -1.48 -10.40
N VAL A 101 -12.47 -2.60 -10.97
CA VAL A 101 -13.82 -3.17 -10.79
C VAL A 101 -14.06 -3.60 -9.34
N SER A 102 -13.04 -4.12 -8.66
CA SER A 102 -13.15 -4.60 -7.28
C SER A 102 -13.34 -3.52 -6.22
N MET A 103 -13.27 -2.23 -6.58
CA MET A 103 -13.36 -1.08 -5.65
C MET A 103 -12.44 -1.21 -4.42
N GLY A 104 -11.30 -1.90 -4.55
CA GLY A 104 -10.34 -2.10 -3.46
C GLY A 104 -10.57 -3.36 -2.62
N LEU A 105 -11.66 -4.09 -2.79
CA LEU A 105 -11.91 -5.34 -2.06
C LEU A 105 -10.82 -6.39 -2.31
N LEU A 106 -10.33 -6.47 -3.56
CA LEU A 106 -9.20 -7.35 -3.90
C LEU A 106 -7.95 -7.02 -3.08
N SER A 107 -7.72 -5.74 -2.78
CA SER A 107 -6.57 -5.32 -1.97
C SER A 107 -6.70 -5.78 -0.52
N VAL A 108 -7.91 -5.84 0.02
CA VAL A 108 -8.17 -6.36 1.38
C VAL A 108 -7.90 -7.87 1.43
N PHE A 109 -8.39 -8.64 0.45
CA PHE A 109 -8.10 -10.08 0.38
C PHE A 109 -6.61 -10.37 0.26
N VAL A 110 -5.92 -9.63 -0.60
CA VAL A 110 -4.46 -9.71 -0.72
C VAL A 110 -3.79 -9.42 0.62
N GLN A 111 -4.26 -8.40 1.35
CA GLN A 111 -3.71 -8.07 2.65
C GLN A 111 -3.95 -9.18 3.69
N ILE A 112 -5.13 -9.81 3.70
CA ILE A 112 -5.42 -10.97 4.55
C ILE A 112 -4.42 -12.10 4.27
N ILE A 113 -4.19 -12.42 3.00
CA ILE A 113 -3.24 -13.47 2.59
C ILE A 113 -1.82 -13.12 3.05
N ILE A 114 -1.39 -11.86 2.89
CA ILE A 114 -0.06 -11.41 3.33
C ILE A 114 0.07 -11.52 4.85
N LEU A 115 -0.93 -11.09 5.61
CA LEU A 115 -0.93 -11.17 7.07
C LEU A 115 -0.87 -12.61 7.55
N PHE A 116 -1.62 -13.51 6.92
CA PHE A 116 -1.58 -14.94 7.20
C PHE A 116 -0.19 -15.53 6.92
N ALA A 117 0.44 -15.16 5.80
CA ALA A 117 1.79 -15.60 5.50
C ALA A 117 2.81 -15.08 6.52
N ILE A 118 2.68 -13.84 6.99
CA ILE A 118 3.55 -13.25 8.02
C ILE A 118 3.36 -13.95 9.37
N ASP A 119 2.11 -14.19 9.77
CA ASP A 119 1.74 -14.91 10.99
C ASP A 119 2.38 -16.30 11.04
N MET A 120 2.33 -17.04 9.91
CA MET A 120 2.99 -18.34 9.81
C MET A 120 4.53 -18.27 9.75
N SER A 121 5.09 -17.15 9.28
CA SER A 121 6.54 -17.00 9.09
C SER A 121 7.26 -16.54 10.36
N LEU A 122 6.59 -15.76 11.20
CA LEU A 122 7.13 -15.26 12.46
C LEU A 122 6.78 -16.22 13.58
N ALA A 123 7.58 -17.28 13.73
CA ALA A 123 7.38 -18.29 14.77
C ALA A 123 7.44 -17.72 16.21
N GLU A 124 8.13 -16.60 16.41
CA GLU A 124 8.25 -15.93 17.70
C GLU A 124 8.07 -14.40 17.58
N GLY A 125 7.32 -13.83 18.53
CA GLY A 125 7.24 -12.38 18.73
C GLY A 125 6.17 -11.63 17.95
N PHE A 126 5.47 -12.28 17.01
CA PHE A 126 4.27 -11.75 16.37
C PHE A 126 3.36 -12.90 15.97
N GLY A 127 2.12 -12.89 16.47
CA GLY A 127 1.11 -13.83 16.00
C GLY A 127 -0.31 -13.42 16.38
N PHE A 128 -1.27 -13.69 15.51
CA PHE A 128 -2.69 -13.47 15.81
C PHE A 128 -3.19 -14.49 16.82
N ILE A 129 -3.94 -14.01 17.81
CA ILE A 129 -4.49 -14.89 18.86
C ILE A 129 -5.50 -15.88 18.27
N GLN A 130 -6.33 -15.39 17.36
CA GLN A 130 -7.36 -16.15 16.65
C GLN A 130 -7.42 -15.69 15.20
N THR A 131 -7.84 -16.58 14.30
CA THR A 131 -8.00 -16.27 12.88
C THR A 131 -8.99 -15.11 12.66
N GLU A 132 -10.00 -14.98 13.51
CA GLU A 132 -10.97 -13.88 13.49
C GLU A 132 -10.29 -12.52 13.71
N HIS A 133 -9.30 -12.47 14.59
CA HIS A 133 -8.55 -11.24 14.89
C HIS A 133 -7.72 -10.78 13.68
N LEU A 134 -7.24 -11.71 12.85
CA LEU A 134 -6.58 -11.38 11.59
C LEU A 134 -7.54 -10.64 10.66
N PHE A 135 -8.77 -11.13 10.50
CA PHE A 135 -9.78 -10.47 9.68
C PHE A 135 -10.11 -9.08 10.25
N VAL A 136 -10.39 -8.99 11.56
CA VAL A 136 -10.70 -7.71 12.22
C VAL A 136 -9.57 -6.70 12.02
N PHE A 137 -8.32 -7.12 12.22
CA PHE A 137 -7.16 -6.28 11.96
C PHE A 137 -7.09 -5.86 10.50
N ALA A 138 -7.20 -6.80 9.56
CA ALA A 138 -7.07 -6.54 8.13
C ALA A 138 -8.08 -5.50 7.64
N PHE A 139 -9.35 -5.63 8.03
CA PHE A 139 -10.40 -4.68 7.67
C PHE A 139 -10.20 -3.32 8.35
N SER A 140 -9.99 -3.29 9.66
CA SER A 140 -9.81 -2.04 10.42
C SER A 140 -8.61 -1.25 9.90
N PHE A 141 -7.50 -1.94 9.71
CA PHE A 141 -6.27 -1.36 9.17
C PHE A 141 -6.46 -0.88 7.72
N SER A 142 -7.17 -1.62 6.87
CA SER A 142 -7.46 -1.19 5.50
C SER A 142 -8.30 0.09 5.46
N ILE A 143 -9.36 0.16 6.26
CA ILE A 143 -10.25 1.33 6.33
C ILE A 143 -9.47 2.55 6.83
N LEU A 144 -8.78 2.43 7.96
CA LEU A 144 -7.97 3.51 8.52
C LEU A 144 -6.88 3.97 7.55
N ARG A 145 -6.27 3.04 6.81
CA ARG A 145 -5.27 3.36 5.78
C ARG A 145 -5.85 4.16 4.64
N VAL A 146 -7.02 3.77 4.12
CA VAL A 146 -7.69 4.52 3.05
C VAL A 146 -8.02 5.94 3.52
N ILE A 147 -8.53 6.09 4.73
CA ILE A 147 -8.85 7.39 5.34
C ILE A 147 -7.57 8.23 5.45
N LEU A 148 -6.53 7.72 6.14
CA LEU A 148 -5.29 8.46 6.39
C LEU A 148 -4.56 8.81 5.08
N SER A 149 -4.47 7.87 4.14
CA SER A 149 -3.85 8.09 2.83
C SER A 149 -4.60 9.16 2.02
N SER A 150 -5.92 9.22 2.13
CA SER A 150 -6.73 10.22 1.43
C SER A 150 -6.52 11.62 2.01
N TYR A 151 -6.47 11.75 3.34
CA TYR A 151 -6.13 13.02 4.00
C TYR A 151 -4.71 13.46 3.68
N LEU A 152 -3.72 12.56 3.76
CA LEU A 152 -2.33 12.86 3.44
C LEU A 152 -2.15 13.31 2.00
N ARG A 153 -2.80 12.65 1.04
CA ARG A 153 -2.80 13.11 -0.36
C ARG A 153 -3.40 14.50 -0.49
N ARG A 154 -4.55 14.75 0.14
CA ARG A 154 -5.17 16.08 0.07
C ARG A 154 -4.24 17.15 0.65
N TRP A 155 -3.57 16.88 1.75
CA TRP A 155 -2.61 17.79 2.35
C TRP A 155 -1.37 18.01 1.45
N LEU A 156 -0.71 16.94 1.00
CA LEU A 156 0.48 17.01 0.15
C LEU A 156 0.23 17.64 -1.23
N TYR A 157 -0.96 17.41 -1.82
CA TYR A 157 -1.28 17.89 -3.17
C TYR A 157 -2.07 19.20 -3.19
N ASN A 158 -2.73 19.61 -2.10
CA ASN A 158 -3.37 20.93 -2.04
C ASN A 158 -2.34 22.07 -2.08
N GLU A 159 -1.12 21.89 -1.56
CA GLU A 159 -0.07 22.91 -1.70
C GLU A 159 0.35 23.15 -3.16
N HIS A 160 0.19 22.13 -4.02
CA HIS A 160 0.57 22.23 -5.44
C HIS A 160 -0.47 22.94 -6.31
N ILE A 161 -1.75 22.98 -5.91
CA ILE A 161 -2.79 23.73 -6.64
C ILE A 161 -2.61 25.24 -6.44
N THR A 162 -2.06 25.68 -5.29
CA THR A 162 -1.72 27.08 -5.05
C THR A 162 -0.44 27.56 -5.73
N PHE A 163 0.48 26.66 -6.09
CA PHE A 163 1.73 27.04 -6.78
C PHE A 163 1.62 27.10 -8.30
N ILE A 164 0.69 26.37 -8.92
CA ILE A 164 0.47 26.39 -10.37
C ILE A 164 -0.49 27.52 -10.79
N ASN A 165 -1.31 28.04 -9.86
CA ASN A 165 -2.23 29.16 -10.14
C ASN A 165 -1.62 30.55 -9.84
N ARG A 166 -0.30 30.62 -9.63
CA ARG A 166 0.47 31.87 -9.48
C ARG A 166 1.72 31.83 -10.37
N ARG A 167 1.57 31.60 -11.66
CA ARG A 167 2.49 32.09 -12.71
C ARG A 167 1.71 32.36 -13.99
#